data_AF-A0A0K9Q1I3-F1
#
_entry.id   AF-A0A0K9Q1I3-F1
#
_cell.length_a   1.000
_cell.length_b   1.000
_cell.length_c   1.000
_cell.angle_alpha   90.00
_cell.angle_beta   90.00
_cell.angle_gamma   90.00
#
_symmetry.space_group_name_H-M   'P 1'
#
loop_
_entity.id
_entity.type
_entity.pdbx_description
1 polymer ?
#
loop_
_entity_poly.entity_id
_entity_poly.type
_entity_poly.pdbx_seq_one_letter_code
_entity_poly.pdbx_strand_id
1 'polypeptide(L)'
;MDRKVIDGATDEMNSIASQNLDHASARRQARQAFSIAQQNLDHLLLKGAPTGIVMEERYEKNSKGIEVFWKSWSPKTDVDVKGSLFFCHGYGDTCTFFFEGIAKWITDAGYEVYVMDYPGFGLSQGLHGYIPSFDGMVNQVIEQYDILKAKKEASEVPNFLLG
;
A
#
# COMPACT_ATOMS: atom_id res chain seq x y z
N MET A 1 -14.66 15.91 20.56
CA MET A 1 -14.69 16.90 19.47
C MET A 1 -15.60 16.34 18.40
N ASP A 2 -16.69 17.03 18.07
CA ASP A 2 -17.52 16.64 16.93
C ASP A 2 -16.67 16.69 15.66
N ARG A 3 -16.55 15.56 14.98
CA ARG A 3 -15.82 15.50 13.71
C ARG A 3 -16.62 16.28 12.67
N LYS A 4 -15.96 17.21 11.98
CA LYS A 4 -16.58 17.99 10.90
C LYS A 4 -17.07 17.03 9.80
N VAL A 5 -18.30 17.26 9.34
CA VAL A 5 -18.85 16.63 8.14
C VAL A 5 -17.95 16.97 6.95
N ILE A 6 -17.58 15.95 6.19
CA ILE A 6 -16.82 16.06 4.95
C ILE A 6 -17.78 16.49 3.84
N ASP A 7 -17.56 17.69 3.32
CA ASP A 7 -18.34 18.23 2.22
C ASP A 7 -18.18 17.35 0.96
N GLY A 8 -19.29 17.09 0.27
CA GLY A 8 -19.35 16.21 -0.90
C GLY A 8 -19.30 14.69 -0.60
N ALA A 9 -19.13 14.26 0.65
CA ALA A 9 -19.21 12.85 1.03
C ALA A 9 -20.64 12.44 1.40
N THR A 10 -21.01 11.17 1.15
CA THR A 10 -22.31 10.63 1.56
C THR A 10 -22.44 10.52 3.08
N ASP A 11 -23.66 10.37 3.60
CA ASP A 11 -23.89 10.14 5.03
C ASP A 11 -23.16 8.87 5.53
N GLU A 12 -23.11 7.83 4.70
CA GLU A 12 -22.36 6.60 4.98
C GLU A 12 -20.85 6.86 5.07
N MET A 13 -20.27 7.57 4.10
CA MET A 13 -18.86 7.93 4.10
C MET A 13 -18.50 8.79 5.32
N ASN A 14 -19.35 9.75 5.67
CA ASN A 14 -19.20 10.58 6.86
C ASN A 14 -19.28 9.75 8.15
N SER A 15 -20.22 8.81 8.23
CA SER A 15 -20.34 7.88 9.34
C SER A 15 -19.07 7.04 9.51
N ILE A 16 -18.54 6.46 8.41
CA ILE A 16 -17.30 5.66 8.43
C ILE A 16 -16.10 6.54 8.80
N ALA A 17 -15.97 7.72 8.22
CA ALA A 17 -14.91 8.68 8.55
C ALA A 17 -14.97 9.18 10.00
N SER A 18 -16.12 9.05 10.67
CA SER A 18 -16.28 9.41 12.08
C SER A 18 -15.82 8.32 13.06
N GLN A 19 -15.60 7.09 12.58
CA GLN A 19 -15.21 5.95 13.43
C GLN A 19 -13.78 6.07 13.99
N ASN A 20 -13.50 5.34 15.06
CA ASN A 20 -12.13 5.18 15.52
C ASN A 20 -11.33 4.30 14.53
N LEU A 21 -10.29 4.88 13.90
CA LEU A 21 -9.43 4.22 12.91
C LEU A 21 -8.23 3.47 13.53
N ASP A 22 -8.22 3.32 14.86
CA ASP A 22 -7.20 2.59 15.61
C ASP A 22 -7.03 1.14 15.15
N HIS A 23 -8.10 0.50 14.69
CA HIS A 23 -8.09 -0.90 14.27
C HIS A 23 -8.16 -1.05 12.75
N ALA A 24 -7.47 -2.07 12.25
CA ALA A 24 -7.40 -2.40 10.82
C ALA A 24 -8.78 -2.54 10.17
N SER A 25 -9.77 -3.13 10.85
CA SER A 25 -11.14 -3.28 10.32
C SER A 25 -11.76 -1.94 9.94
N ALA A 26 -11.66 -0.93 10.80
CA ALA A 26 -12.17 0.41 10.54
C ALA A 26 -11.37 1.11 9.42
N ARG A 27 -10.04 0.96 9.40
CA ARG A 27 -9.21 1.49 8.29
C ARG A 27 -9.55 0.88 6.94
N ARG A 28 -9.81 -0.44 6.89
CA ARG A 28 -10.24 -1.15 5.68
C ARG A 28 -11.62 -0.69 5.20
N GLN A 29 -12.56 -0.48 6.12
CA GLN A 29 -13.88 0.10 5.78
C GLN A 29 -13.75 1.51 5.22
N ALA A 30 -12.93 2.36 5.84
CA ALA A 30 -12.64 3.70 5.33
C ALA A 30 -12.01 3.65 3.93
N ARG A 31 -11.02 2.78 3.70
CA ARG A 31 -10.41 2.58 2.38
C ARG A 31 -11.44 2.21 1.32
N GLN A 32 -12.36 1.30 1.64
CA GLN A 32 -13.41 0.86 0.73
C GLN A 32 -14.37 2.01 0.40
N ALA A 33 -14.88 2.69 1.43
CA ALA A 33 -15.85 3.79 1.29
C ALA A 33 -15.29 4.97 0.48
N PHE A 34 -13.99 5.26 0.60
CA PHE A 34 -13.34 6.37 -0.09
C PHE A 34 -12.61 5.99 -1.37
N SER A 35 -12.69 4.72 -1.82
CA SER A 35 -11.92 4.23 -2.98
C SER A 35 -12.23 4.98 -4.27
N ILE A 36 -13.51 5.24 -4.56
CA ILE A 36 -13.95 6.00 -5.74
C ILE A 36 -13.51 7.45 -5.64
N ALA A 37 -13.68 8.07 -4.46
CA ALA A 37 -13.27 9.45 -4.23
C ALA A 37 -11.77 9.63 -4.47
N GLN A 38 -10.95 8.69 -3.99
CA GLN A 38 -9.51 8.68 -4.24
C GLN A 38 -9.18 8.58 -5.73
N GLN A 39 -9.82 7.66 -6.48
CA GLN A 39 -9.56 7.49 -7.91
C GLN A 39 -9.91 8.74 -8.73
N ASN A 40 -10.85 9.56 -8.24
CA ASN A 40 -11.32 10.78 -8.88
C ASN A 40 -10.61 12.05 -8.38
N LEU A 41 -9.60 11.94 -7.52
CA LEU A 41 -8.82 13.10 -7.09
C LEU A 41 -8.15 13.77 -8.31
N ASP A 42 -8.31 15.08 -8.42
CA ASP A 42 -7.68 15.89 -9.45
C ASP A 42 -6.20 16.13 -9.12
N HIS A 43 -5.40 15.07 -9.23
CA HIS A 43 -3.97 15.07 -8.92
C HIS A 43 -3.19 14.36 -10.03
N LEU A 44 -2.09 14.93 -10.51
CA LEU A 44 -1.32 14.41 -11.66
C LEU A 44 -0.90 12.93 -11.53
N LEU A 45 -0.58 12.48 -10.31
CA LEU A 45 -0.20 11.07 -10.08
C LEU A 45 -1.36 10.08 -10.24
N LEU A 46 -2.60 10.56 -10.16
CA LEU A 46 -3.81 9.76 -10.27
C LEU A 46 -4.51 10.00 -11.61
N LYS A 47 -4.61 11.27 -12.00
CA LYS A 47 -5.14 11.73 -13.28
C LYS A 47 -4.11 11.55 -14.39
N GLY A 48 -4.34 10.55 -15.23
CA GLY A 48 -3.40 10.17 -16.29
C GLY A 48 -2.39 9.11 -15.87
N ALA A 49 -2.63 8.45 -14.72
CA ALA A 49 -1.84 7.28 -14.33
C ALA A 49 -1.84 6.24 -15.47
N PRO A 50 -0.68 5.62 -15.76
CA PRO A 50 -0.57 4.65 -16.84
C PRO A 50 -1.57 3.49 -16.70
N THR A 51 -2.09 3.04 -17.85
CA THR A 51 -3.11 1.99 -17.92
C THR A 51 -2.51 0.62 -18.21
N GLY A 52 -3.20 -0.43 -17.79
CA GLY A 52 -2.81 -1.81 -18.09
C GLY A 52 -1.67 -2.34 -17.22
N ILE A 53 -1.44 -1.72 -16.07
CA ILE A 53 -0.59 -2.25 -15.00
C ILE A 53 -1.35 -3.37 -14.28
N VAL A 54 -0.66 -4.49 -14.06
CA VAL A 54 -1.20 -5.60 -13.27
C VAL A 54 -0.99 -5.27 -11.79
N MET A 55 -2.07 -5.22 -11.03
CA MET A 55 -2.03 -4.94 -9.59
C MET A 55 -2.42 -6.19 -8.81
N GLU A 56 -1.68 -6.48 -7.75
CA GLU A 56 -2.01 -7.53 -6.78
C GLU A 56 -2.09 -6.92 -5.39
N GLU A 57 -3.11 -7.31 -4.64
CA GLU A 57 -3.30 -6.95 -3.24
C GLU A 57 -3.47 -8.25 -2.43
N ARG A 58 -2.75 -8.38 -1.32
CA ARG A 58 -2.83 -9.56 -0.45
C ARG A 58 -2.83 -9.18 1.01
N TYR A 59 -3.51 -10.02 1.79
CA TYR A 59 -3.38 -10.10 3.23
C TYR A 59 -2.75 -11.44 3.55
N GLU A 60 -1.62 -11.43 4.24
CA GLU A 60 -0.89 -12.63 4.65
C GLU A 60 -0.49 -12.50 6.12
N LYS A 61 -0.40 -13.63 6.83
CA LYS A 61 0.14 -13.62 8.20
C LYS A 61 1.65 -13.78 8.13
N ASN A 62 2.37 -12.89 8.80
CA ASN A 62 3.82 -13.02 8.97
C ASN A 62 4.17 -14.08 10.04
N SER A 63 5.47 -14.28 10.27
CA SER A 63 6.03 -15.20 11.27
C SER A 63 5.59 -14.94 12.70
N LYS A 64 5.10 -13.73 13.00
CA LYS A 64 4.54 -13.34 14.30
C LYS A 64 3.02 -13.53 14.38
N GLY A 65 2.38 -14.05 13.34
CA GLY A 65 0.94 -14.26 13.25
C GLY A 65 0.14 -12.98 13.04
N ILE A 66 0.80 -11.86 12.71
CA ILE A 66 0.18 -10.58 12.42
C ILE A 66 -0.23 -10.56 10.95
N GLU A 67 -1.49 -10.24 10.66
CA GLU A 67 -1.96 -10.07 9.29
C GLU A 67 -1.45 -8.75 8.71
N VAL A 68 -0.62 -8.84 7.68
CA VAL A 68 -0.02 -7.72 6.97
C VAL A 68 -0.61 -7.60 5.58
N PHE A 69 -0.78 -6.37 5.13
CA PHE A 69 -1.20 -6.03 3.78
C PHE A 69 0.02 -5.65 2.95
N TRP A 70 0.08 -6.17 1.73
CA TRP A 70 1.01 -5.70 0.71
C TRP A 70 0.32 -5.55 -0.63
N LYS A 71 0.89 -4.68 -1.45
CA LYS A 71 0.44 -4.40 -2.81
C LYS A 71 1.61 -4.40 -3.77
N SER A 72 1.37 -4.91 -4.98
CA SER A 72 2.35 -4.84 -6.07
C SER A 72 1.76 -4.26 -7.34
N TRP A 73 2.67 -3.75 -8.18
CA TRP A 73 2.40 -3.24 -9.51
C TRP A 73 3.43 -3.83 -10.46
N SER A 74 2.97 -4.65 -11.41
CA SER A 74 3.81 -5.32 -12.38
C SER A 74 3.50 -4.79 -13.79
N PRO A 75 4.53 -4.63 -14.64
CA PRO A 75 4.32 -4.36 -16.06
C PRO A 75 3.49 -5.48 -16.72
N LYS A 76 2.97 -5.22 -17.92
CA LYS A 76 2.31 -6.27 -18.72
C LYS A 76 3.30 -7.38 -19.09
N THR A 77 2.76 -8.56 -19.41
CA THR A 77 3.52 -9.78 -19.70
C THR A 77 4.51 -9.64 -20.87
N ASP A 78 4.35 -8.64 -21.73
CA ASP A 78 5.19 -8.34 -22.89
C ASP A 78 6.27 -7.28 -22.64
N VAL A 79 6.42 -6.78 -21.41
CA VAL A 79 7.43 -5.79 -21.04
C VAL A 79 8.60 -6.46 -20.31
N ASP A 80 9.81 -6.23 -20.81
CA ASP A 80 11.04 -6.62 -20.12
C ASP A 80 11.21 -5.80 -18.82
N VAL A 81 11.14 -6.48 -17.68
CA VAL A 81 11.32 -5.87 -16.36
C VAL A 81 12.78 -5.47 -16.17
N LYS A 82 13.02 -4.19 -15.85
CA LYS A 82 14.36 -3.59 -15.65
C LYS A 82 14.91 -3.81 -14.25
N GLY A 83 14.02 -4.07 -13.29
CA GLY A 83 14.37 -4.14 -11.88
C GLY A 83 13.13 -4.23 -11.00
N SER A 84 13.35 -4.63 -9.75
CA SER A 84 12.33 -4.63 -8.70
C SER A 84 12.59 -3.49 -7.73
N LEU A 85 11.54 -2.79 -7.33
CA LEU A 85 11.55 -1.72 -6.35
C LEU A 85 10.70 -2.11 -5.16
N PHE A 86 11.31 -2.10 -3.98
CA PHE A 86 10.63 -2.30 -2.72
C PHE A 86 10.53 -0.95 -2.00
N PHE A 87 9.31 -0.53 -1.68
CA PHE A 87 9.08 0.79 -1.08
C PHE A 87 8.71 0.70 0.39
N CYS A 88 9.55 1.32 1.22
CA CYS A 88 9.33 1.54 2.63
C CYS A 88 8.63 2.88 2.85
N HIS A 89 7.32 2.87 3.07
CA HIS A 89 6.56 4.09 3.32
C HIS A 89 6.96 4.78 4.64
N GLY A 90 6.75 6.10 4.72
CA GLY A 90 6.94 6.89 5.93
C GLY A 90 5.76 6.80 6.92
N TYR A 91 5.91 7.41 8.10
CA TYR A 91 4.90 7.34 9.19
C TYR A 91 3.50 7.83 8.78
N GLY A 92 3.42 8.83 7.90
CA GLY A 92 2.15 9.42 7.45
C GLY A 92 1.57 8.81 6.18
N ASP A 93 2.16 7.73 5.66
CA ASP A 93 1.82 7.17 4.35
C ASP A 93 1.40 5.70 4.42
N THR A 94 0.89 5.17 3.31
CA THR A 94 0.38 3.80 3.18
C THR A 94 0.56 3.30 1.74
N CYS A 95 0.44 1.99 1.53
CA CYS A 95 0.43 1.36 0.19
C CYS A 95 -0.60 1.95 -0.79
N THR A 96 -1.74 2.43 -0.27
CA THR A 96 -2.97 2.52 -1.08
C THR A 96 -3.43 3.94 -1.37
N PHE A 97 -2.65 4.97 -1.04
CA PHE A 97 -3.03 6.37 -1.30
C PHE A 97 -2.11 7.07 -2.30
N PHE A 98 -1.25 8.01 -1.85
CA PHE A 98 -0.40 8.80 -2.75
C PHE A 98 0.63 7.95 -3.48
N PHE A 99 1.25 7.00 -2.77
CA PHE A 99 2.25 6.12 -3.37
C PHE A 99 1.68 5.25 -4.49
N GLU A 100 0.38 4.90 -4.48
CA GLU A 100 -0.22 4.12 -5.57
C GLU A 100 -0.07 4.83 -6.93
N GLY A 101 -0.18 6.16 -6.95
CA GLY A 101 0.06 6.93 -8.17
C GLY A 101 1.52 6.84 -8.62
N ILE A 102 2.46 7.02 -7.70
CA ILE A 102 3.91 6.94 -7.96
C ILE A 102 4.30 5.54 -8.47
N ALA A 103 3.80 4.49 -7.80
CA ALA A 103 4.05 3.10 -8.17
C ALA A 103 3.64 2.83 -9.62
N LYS A 104 2.50 3.35 -10.07
CA LYS A 104 2.04 3.18 -11.47
C LYS A 104 3.02 3.79 -12.47
N TRP A 105 3.53 4.99 -12.21
CA TRP A 105 4.51 5.63 -13.08
C TRP A 105 5.87 4.91 -13.09
N ILE A 106 6.32 4.43 -11.94
CA ILE A 106 7.54 3.62 -11.85
C ILE A 106 7.36 2.30 -12.62
N THR A 107 6.19 1.69 -12.53
CA THR A 107 5.89 0.46 -13.26
C THR A 107 5.83 0.65 -14.76
N ASP A 108 5.24 1.74 -15.23
CA ASP A 108 5.26 2.12 -16.64
C ASP A 108 6.68 2.38 -17.17
N ALA A 109 7.59 2.84 -16.31
CA ALA A 109 9.01 2.95 -16.62
C ALA A 109 9.74 1.60 -16.72
N GLY A 110 9.06 0.47 -16.46
CA GLY A 110 9.57 -0.89 -16.62
C GLY A 110 10.05 -1.56 -15.34
N TYR A 111 9.63 -1.08 -14.17
CA TYR A 111 9.98 -1.66 -12.88
C TYR A 111 8.81 -2.43 -12.27
N GLU A 112 9.10 -3.49 -11.54
CA GLU A 112 8.11 -4.09 -10.67
C GLU A 112 8.16 -3.42 -9.31
N VAL A 113 7.02 -3.01 -8.75
CA VAL A 113 6.96 -2.27 -7.50
C VAL A 113 6.23 -3.08 -6.45
N TYR A 114 6.79 -3.12 -5.24
CA TYR A 114 6.23 -3.77 -4.06
C TYR A 114 6.18 -2.82 -2.89
N VAL A 115 5.08 -2.83 -2.16
CA VAL A 115 4.89 -2.05 -0.93
C VAL A 115 4.21 -2.92 0.10
N MET A 116 4.60 -2.77 1.36
CA MET A 116 3.95 -3.40 2.51
C MET A 116 3.52 -2.30 3.47
N ASP A 117 2.30 -2.39 4.00
CA ASP A 117 1.89 -1.58 5.15
C ASP A 117 2.48 -2.23 6.40
N TYR A 118 3.21 -1.49 7.22
CA TYR A 118 3.74 -2.04 8.48
C TYR A 118 2.60 -2.38 9.45
N PRO A 119 2.81 -3.28 10.43
CA PRO A 119 1.84 -3.47 11.50
C PRO A 119 1.44 -2.14 12.14
N GLY A 120 0.13 -1.89 12.24
CA GLY A 120 -0.42 -0.62 12.72
C GLY A 120 -0.57 0.46 11.66
N PHE A 121 -0.17 0.23 10.41
CA PHE A 121 -0.30 1.20 9.32
C PHE A 121 -1.24 0.68 8.23
N GLY A 122 -1.76 1.62 7.42
CA GLY A 122 -2.65 1.35 6.30
C GLY A 122 -3.67 0.24 6.59
N LEU A 123 -3.59 -0.85 5.84
CA LEU A 123 -4.52 -1.97 5.91
C LEU A 123 -4.01 -3.15 6.76
N SER A 124 -2.77 -3.07 7.25
CA SER A 124 -2.17 -4.07 8.14
C SER A 124 -2.77 -4.04 9.55
N GLN A 125 -2.82 -5.21 10.18
CA GLN A 125 -3.25 -5.38 11.56
C GLN A 125 -2.34 -4.60 12.52
N GLY A 126 -2.90 -4.14 13.64
CA GLY A 126 -2.20 -3.40 14.68
C GLY A 126 -2.91 -2.08 15.03
N LEU A 127 -2.53 -1.50 16.16
CA LEU A 127 -3.01 -0.20 16.61
C LEU A 127 -2.44 0.90 15.70
N HIS A 128 -3.28 1.84 15.27
CA HIS A 128 -2.89 2.85 14.28
C HIS A 128 -1.66 3.64 14.70
N GLY A 129 -0.61 3.62 13.88
CA GLY A 129 0.62 4.37 14.10
C GLY A 129 1.48 3.86 15.27
N TYR A 130 1.13 2.73 15.88
CA TYR A 130 1.87 2.19 17.03
C TYR A 130 2.99 1.25 16.58
N ILE A 131 4.22 1.62 16.88
CA ILE A 131 5.42 0.82 16.61
C ILE A 131 6.02 0.39 17.96
N PRO A 132 5.83 -0.88 18.39
CA PRO A 132 6.34 -1.33 19.68
C PRO A 132 7.87 -1.49 19.69
N SER A 133 8.48 -1.71 18.52
CA SER A 133 9.93 -1.82 18.34
C SER A 133 10.27 -1.49 16.89
N PHE A 134 11.20 -0.55 16.69
CA PHE A 134 11.65 -0.18 15.36
C PHE A 134 12.38 -1.34 14.66
N ASP A 135 13.31 -2.00 15.37
CA ASP A 135 13.98 -3.20 14.85
C ASP A 135 12.98 -4.31 14.54
N GLY A 136 11.96 -4.48 15.37
CA GLY A 136 10.86 -5.42 15.13
C GLY A 136 10.08 -5.11 13.86
N MET A 137 9.85 -3.84 13.55
CA MET A 137 9.22 -3.40 12.30
C MET A 137 10.14 -3.69 11.10
N VAL A 138 11.43 -3.31 11.19
CA VAL A 138 12.42 -3.56 10.13
C VAL A 138 12.54 -5.05 9.81
N ASN A 139 12.60 -5.91 10.82
CA ASN A 139 12.66 -7.36 10.62
C ASN A 139 11.43 -7.91 9.88
N GLN A 140 10.25 -7.34 10.12
CA GLN A 140 9.02 -7.75 9.42
C GLN A 140 9.01 -7.30 7.95
N VAL A 141 9.58 -6.13 7.66
CA VAL A 141 9.78 -5.67 6.27
C VAL A 141 10.74 -6.58 5.53
N ILE A 142 11.89 -6.91 6.15
CA ILE A 142 12.87 -7.84 5.59
C ILE A 142 12.20 -9.20 5.30
N GLU A 143 11.48 -9.75 6.26
CA GLU A 143 10.75 -11.02 6.10
C GLU A 143 9.81 -10.98 4.89
N GLN A 144 8.96 -9.96 4.79
CA GLN A 144 8.00 -9.87 3.69
C GLN A 144 8.69 -9.69 2.34
N TYR A 145 9.73 -8.87 2.26
CA TYR A 145 10.43 -8.58 1.01
C TYR A 145 11.30 -9.73 0.55
N ASP A 146 11.89 -10.51 1.46
CA ASP A 146 12.57 -11.75 1.12
C ASP A 146 11.60 -12.77 0.51
N ILE A 147 10.37 -12.90 1.04
CA ILE A 147 9.33 -13.75 0.45
C ILE A 147 8.94 -13.27 -0.95
N LEU A 148 8.68 -11.97 -1.12
CA LEU A 148 8.27 -11.41 -2.42
C LEU A 148 9.37 -11.53 -3.46
N LYS A 149 10.62 -11.31 -3.07
CA LYS A 149 11.80 -11.53 -3.92
C LYS A 149 11.96 -13.00 -4.28
N ALA A 150 11.70 -13.94 -3.37
CA ALA A 150 11.79 -15.37 -3.63
C ALA A 150 10.67 -15.90 -4.54
N LYS A 151 9.44 -15.36 -4.46
CA LYS A 151 8.31 -15.69 -5.35
C LYS A 151 8.65 -15.44 -6.84
N LYS A 152 9.65 -14.61 -7.13
CA LYS A 152 10.17 -14.31 -8.46
C LYS A 152 11.37 -15.19 -8.83
N GLU A 153 11.30 -16.48 -8.50
CA GLU A 153 12.32 -17.48 -8.85
C GLU A 153 12.89 -17.21 -10.26
N ALA A 154 14.17 -16.87 -10.34
CA ALA A 154 14.98 -16.73 -11.55
C ALA A 154 14.94 -15.41 -12.38
N SER A 155 14.61 -14.26 -11.80
CA SER A 155 14.83 -12.96 -12.48
C SER A 155 16.16 -12.32 -12.01
N GLU A 156 17.20 -12.28 -12.88
CA GLU A 156 18.51 -11.64 -12.62
C GLU A 156 18.46 -10.09 -12.55
N VAL A 157 17.27 -9.50 -12.44
CA VAL A 157 17.10 -8.05 -12.43
C VAL A 157 17.58 -7.45 -11.10
N PRO A 158 18.12 -6.22 -11.13
CA PRO A 158 18.54 -5.53 -9.91
C PRO A 158 17.34 -5.24 -8.98
N ASN A 159 17.60 -5.28 -7.68
CA ASN A 159 16.63 -4.98 -6.62
C ASN A 159 16.98 -3.66 -5.94
N PHE A 160 16.01 -2.78 -5.76
CA PHE A 160 16.17 -1.45 -5.17
C PHE A 160 15.24 -1.28 -3.97
N LEU A 161 15.69 -0.48 -3.00
CA LEU A 161 14.87 -0.01 -1.89
C LEU A 161 14.64 1.50 -2.04
N LEU A 162 13.41 1.96 -1.80
CA LEU A 162 13.03 3.38 -1.79
C LEU A 162 12.24 3.69 -0.53
N GLY A 163 12.42 4.87 0.06
CA GLY A 163 11.68 5.37 1.22
C GLY A 163 11.84 6.87 1.40
#